data_AF-A0A820JXX1-F1
#
_entry.id   AF-A0A820JXX1-F1
#
_cell.length_a   1.000
_cell.length_b   1.000
_cell.length_c   1.000
_cell.angle_alpha   90.00
_cell.angle_beta   90.00
_cell.angle_gamma   90.00
#
_symmetry.space_group_name_H-M   'P 1'
#
loop_
_entity.id
_entity.type
_entity.pdbx_description
1 polymer ?
#
loop_
_entity_poly.entity_id
_entity_poly.type
_entity_poly.pdbx_seq_one_letter_code
_entity_poly.pdbx_strand_id
1 'polypeptide(L)'
;MSGLKVVLLTESDSLKQDVPLLYKSNGQKLWDTIRSIVSELHYCCETVELNKLDFQEHESVNKFLNAAIVIMDVTNQDCRPSFMYHKGNRESVDCIDDIVLIQASGLENDNTIQDLKTTCKIKQLIVYRYDEKKDSFYDVTTPTNPPTSLNKNLKHLLREAANNTL
;
A
#
# COMPACT_ATOMS: atom_id res chain seq x y z
N MET A 1 -5.98 6.17 25.05
CA MET A 1 -5.02 5.50 24.14
C MET A 1 -5.35 5.98 22.74
N SER A 2 -4.49 6.77 22.11
CA SER A 2 -4.63 7.08 20.69
C SER A 2 -4.31 5.81 19.90
N GLY A 3 -5.23 5.35 19.05
CA GLY A 3 -4.99 4.18 18.20
C GLY A 3 -3.78 4.39 17.28
N LEU A 4 -3.18 3.29 16.83
CA LEU A 4 -2.09 3.32 15.84
C LEU A 4 -2.56 4.08 14.59
N LYS A 5 -1.74 5.01 14.08
CA LYS A 5 -2.07 5.80 12.90
C LYS A 5 -1.60 5.10 11.63
N VAL A 6 -2.55 4.72 10.79
CA VAL A 6 -2.33 4.13 9.46
C VAL A 6 -2.75 5.13 8.40
N VAL A 7 -1.84 5.47 7.48
CA VAL A 7 -2.13 6.31 6.32
C VAL A 7 -2.20 5.46 5.07
N LEU A 8 -3.29 5.63 4.31
CA LEU A 8 -3.41 5.12 2.96
C LEU A 8 -2.93 6.22 2.00
N LEU A 9 -1.81 5.98 1.33
CA LEU A 9 -1.31 6.91 0.31
C LEU A 9 -1.89 6.48 -1.03
N THR A 10 -2.84 7.27 -1.52
CA THR A 10 -3.57 6.98 -2.75
C THR A 10 -3.08 7.86 -3.88
N GLU A 11 -3.15 7.34 -5.09
CA GLU A 11 -3.07 8.18 -6.28
C GLU A 11 -4.23 9.18 -6.28
N SER A 12 -3.99 10.38 -6.82
CA SER A 12 -5.05 11.39 -6.96
C SER A 12 -6.02 10.96 -8.05
N ASP A 13 -7.33 11.16 -7.84
CA ASP A 13 -8.40 10.77 -8.76
C ASP A 13 -8.42 11.55 -10.10
N SER A 14 -7.38 12.35 -10.37
CA SER A 14 -7.36 13.30 -11.48
C SER A 14 -6.14 13.11 -12.36
N LEU A 15 -6.43 12.80 -13.63
CA LEU A 15 -5.64 13.08 -14.84
C LEU A 15 -4.66 12.00 -15.33
N LYS A 16 -5.22 10.93 -15.91
CA LYS A 16 -4.81 10.40 -17.22
C LYS A 16 -5.95 9.51 -17.75
N GLN A 17 -6.41 9.79 -18.96
CA GLN A 17 -7.46 9.03 -19.66
C GLN A 17 -7.01 7.61 -20.04
N ASP A 18 -5.75 7.25 -19.79
CA ASP A 18 -5.11 6.02 -20.26
C ASP A 18 -4.78 4.99 -19.15
N VAL A 19 -5.27 5.18 -17.92
CA VAL A 19 -5.18 4.11 -16.90
C VAL A 19 -6.22 3.04 -17.23
N PRO A 20 -5.84 1.77 -17.47
CA PRO A 20 -6.78 0.70 -17.82
C PRO A 20 -7.94 0.63 -16.81
N LEU A 21 -9.19 0.64 -17.31
CA LEU A 21 -10.42 0.66 -16.51
C LEU A 21 -10.47 -0.41 -15.40
N LEU A 22 -9.80 -1.54 -15.63
CA LEU A 22 -9.70 -2.66 -14.67
C LEU A 22 -8.97 -2.27 -13.37
N TYR A 23 -8.07 -1.29 -13.42
CA TYR A 23 -7.36 -0.79 -12.25
C TYR A 23 -8.24 0.14 -11.41
N LYS A 24 -9.13 0.92 -12.05
CA LYS A 24 -10.04 1.85 -11.36
C LYS A 24 -11.11 1.11 -10.54
N SER A 25 -11.73 0.06 -11.07
CA SER A 25 -12.77 -0.68 -10.34
C SER A 25 -12.21 -1.53 -9.20
N ASN A 26 -11.03 -2.13 -9.40
CA ASN A 26 -10.40 -2.97 -8.39
C ASN A 26 -9.66 -2.16 -7.32
N GLY A 27 -9.14 -0.97 -7.66
CA GLY A 27 -8.49 -0.07 -6.71
C GLY A 27 -9.44 0.39 -5.60
N GLN A 28 -10.67 0.80 -5.95
CA GLN A 28 -11.67 1.19 -4.94
C GLN A 28 -11.99 0.04 -3.98
N LYS A 29 -12.23 -1.17 -4.53
CA LYS A 29 -12.48 -2.38 -3.73
C LYS A 29 -11.30 -2.73 -2.81
N LEU A 30 -10.07 -2.54 -3.28
CA LEU A 30 -8.87 -2.74 -2.48
C LEU A 30 -8.84 -1.79 -1.29
N TRP A 31 -9.02 -0.50 -1.53
CA TRP A 31 -9.00 0.51 -0.46
C TRP A 31 -10.12 0.30 0.55
N ASP A 32 -11.33 -0.07 0.12
CA ASP A 32 -12.43 -0.39 1.03
C ASP A 32 -12.14 -1.64 1.86
N THR A 33 -11.51 -2.66 1.26
CA THR A 33 -11.05 -3.85 1.99
C THR A 33 -10.01 -3.47 3.06
N ILE A 34 -9.03 -2.63 2.72
CA ILE A 34 -8.00 -2.18 3.65
C ILE A 34 -8.61 -1.36 4.79
N ARG A 35 -9.52 -0.43 4.50
CA ARG A 35 -10.23 0.35 5.53
C ARG A 35 -11.01 -0.54 6.49
N SER A 36 -11.71 -1.56 5.97
CA SER A 36 -12.39 -2.55 6.83
C SER A 36 -11.42 -3.22 7.78
N ILE A 37 -10.26 -3.67 7.28
CA ILE A 37 -9.23 -4.34 8.09
C ILE A 37 -8.69 -3.41 9.19
N VAL A 38 -8.35 -2.17 8.84
CA VAL A 38 -7.82 -1.17 9.79
C VAL A 38 -8.86 -0.84 10.87
N SER A 39 -10.13 -0.72 10.47
CA SER A 39 -11.26 -0.50 11.39
C SER A 39 -11.48 -1.68 12.35
N GLU A 40 -11.42 -2.91 11.85
CA GLU A 40 -11.51 -4.14 12.66
C GLU A 40 -10.39 -4.24 13.70
N LEU A 41 -9.22 -3.66 13.43
CA LEU A 41 -8.09 -3.59 14.37
C LEU A 41 -8.17 -2.39 15.33
N HIS A 42 -9.20 -1.55 15.23
CA HIS A 42 -9.37 -0.32 16.01
C HIS A 42 -8.23 0.68 15.84
N TYR A 43 -7.63 0.72 14.64
CA TYR A 43 -6.58 1.67 14.29
C TYR A 43 -7.17 2.94 13.65
N CYS A 44 -6.47 4.06 13.75
CA CYS A 44 -6.87 5.30 13.10
C CYS A 44 -6.45 5.24 11.62
N CYS A 45 -7.43 5.33 10.71
CA CYS A 45 -7.18 5.31 9.28
C CYS A 45 -7.35 6.72 8.69
N GLU A 46 -6.30 7.23 8.04
CA GLU A 46 -6.35 8.46 7.26
C GLU A 46 -5.99 8.17 5.80
N THR A 47 -6.42 9.05 4.89
CA THR A 47 -6.07 8.98 3.47
C THR A 47 -5.32 10.25 3.08
N VAL A 48 -4.22 10.08 2.36
CA VAL A 48 -3.42 11.16 1.81
C VAL A 48 -3.30 10.93 0.31
N GLU A 49 -3.53 11.97 -0.49
CA GLU A 49 -3.34 11.89 -1.94
C GLU A 49 -1.88 12.22 -2.28
N LEU A 50 -1.31 11.48 -3.24
CA LEU A 50 0.09 11.63 -3.65
C LEU A 50 0.41 13.04 -4.17
N ASN A 51 -0.50 13.66 -4.94
CA ASN A 51 -0.31 15.03 -5.42
C ASN A 51 -0.14 16.03 -4.27
N LYS A 52 -0.84 15.87 -3.15
CA LYS A 52 -0.74 16.76 -1.99
C LYS A 52 0.63 16.66 -1.36
N LEU A 53 1.26 15.47 -1.37
CA LEU A 53 2.65 15.32 -0.98
C LEU A 53 3.61 15.95 -1.98
N ASP A 54 3.38 15.76 -3.29
CA ASP A 54 4.20 16.36 -4.35
C ASP A 54 4.19 17.90 -4.28
N PHE A 55 3.05 18.49 -3.93
CA PHE A 55 2.89 19.94 -3.72
C PHE A 55 3.23 20.39 -2.29
N GLN A 56 3.76 19.51 -1.44
CA GLN A 56 4.14 19.80 -0.05
C GLN A 56 3.01 20.45 0.77
N GLU A 57 1.78 20.00 0.56
CA GLU A 57 0.62 20.46 1.32
C GLU A 57 0.80 20.08 2.79
N HIS A 58 0.81 21.11 3.65
CA HIS A 58 1.30 21.00 5.02
C HIS A 58 0.58 19.93 5.84
N GLU A 59 -0.75 19.86 5.75
CA GLU A 59 -1.55 18.89 6.51
C GLU A 59 -1.26 17.46 6.04
N SER A 60 -1.21 17.23 4.73
CA SER A 60 -0.92 15.93 4.12
C SER A 60 0.49 15.45 4.45
N VAL A 61 1.49 16.32 4.35
CA VAL A 61 2.88 16.00 4.73
C VAL A 61 2.95 15.65 6.22
N ASN A 62 2.27 16.42 7.07
CA ASN A 62 2.25 16.18 8.50
C ASN A 62 1.56 14.84 8.85
N LYS A 63 0.43 14.51 8.22
CA LYS A 63 -0.23 13.20 8.38
C LYS A 63 0.68 12.07 7.92
N PHE A 64 1.26 12.22 6.74
CA PHE A 64 2.11 11.22 6.13
C PHE A 64 3.37 10.94 6.95
N LEU A 65 4.09 11.96 7.42
CA LEU A 65 5.32 11.77 8.19
C LEU A 65 5.06 11.24 9.61
N ASN A 66 3.96 11.64 10.26
CA ASN A 66 3.63 11.18 11.62
C ASN A 66 2.83 9.86 11.65
N ALA A 67 2.57 9.24 10.52
CA ALA A 67 1.94 7.93 10.46
C ALA A 67 2.90 6.86 10.99
N ALA A 68 2.37 5.95 11.82
CA ALA A 68 3.11 4.77 12.24
C ALA A 68 3.32 3.82 11.05
N ILE A 69 2.26 3.64 10.26
CA ILE A 69 2.24 2.76 9.08
C ILE A 69 1.72 3.56 7.90
N VAL A 70 2.40 3.45 6.77
CA VAL A 70 1.88 3.92 5.47
C VAL A 70 1.64 2.71 4.57
N ILE A 71 0.48 2.64 3.94
CA ILE A 71 0.16 1.64 2.92
C ILE A 71 0.12 2.36 1.56
N MET A 72 0.91 1.85 0.60
CA MET A 72 1.06 2.42 -0.74
C MET A 72 0.76 1.37 -1.80
N ASP A 73 -0.17 1.65 -2.73
CA ASP A 73 -0.35 0.83 -3.93
C ASP A 73 0.47 1.44 -5.07
N VAL A 74 1.51 0.71 -5.49
CA VAL A 74 2.47 1.17 -6.51
C VAL A 74 2.25 0.46 -7.85
N THR A 75 1.07 -0.10 -8.07
CA THR A 75 0.79 -0.82 -9.32
C THR A 75 0.87 0.12 -10.52
N ASN A 76 0.37 1.36 -10.42
CA ASN A 76 0.52 2.35 -11.48
C ASN A 76 1.99 2.78 -11.64
N GLN A 77 2.58 2.43 -12.79
CA GLN A 77 3.99 2.69 -13.07
C GLN A 77 4.33 4.19 -13.09
N ASP A 78 3.40 5.02 -13.54
CA ASP A 78 3.60 6.46 -13.67
C ASP A 78 3.78 7.15 -12.30
N CYS A 79 3.15 6.60 -11.26
CA CYS A 79 3.21 7.16 -9.91
C CYS A 79 4.38 6.62 -9.07
N ARG A 80 4.98 5.48 -9.47
CA ARG A 80 6.06 4.83 -8.70
C ARG A 80 7.21 5.75 -8.32
N PRO A 81 7.74 6.63 -9.20
CA PRO A 81 8.85 7.49 -8.83
C PRO A 81 8.50 8.43 -7.67
N SER A 82 7.29 9.00 -7.65
CA SER A 82 6.84 9.87 -6.57
C SER A 82 6.61 9.09 -5.27
N PHE A 83 5.96 7.92 -5.33
CA PHE A 83 5.84 7.03 -4.17
C PHE A 83 7.19 6.71 -3.53
N MET A 84 8.18 6.34 -4.36
CA MET A 84 9.51 5.99 -3.87
C MET A 84 10.29 7.20 -3.32
N TYR A 85 10.10 8.38 -3.90
CA TYR A 85 10.66 9.62 -3.36
C TYR A 85 10.14 9.89 -1.93
N HIS A 86 8.82 9.86 -1.73
CA HIS A 86 8.22 10.13 -0.41
C HIS A 86 8.52 9.03 0.61
N LYS A 87 8.60 7.76 0.18
CA LYS A 87 9.11 6.66 1.01
C LYS A 87 10.54 6.93 1.48
N GLY A 88 11.43 7.36 0.58
CA GLY A 88 12.82 7.70 0.94
C GLY A 88 12.90 8.84 1.97
N ASN A 89 12.01 9.81 1.90
CA ASN A 89 11.91 10.87 2.91
C ASN A 89 11.53 10.31 4.29
N ARG A 90 10.59 9.36 4.37
CA ARG A 90 10.24 8.67 5.64
C ARG A 90 11.40 7.86 6.21
N GLU A 91 12.14 7.16 5.37
CA GLU A 91 13.31 6.39 5.80
C GLU A 91 14.40 7.28 6.40
N SER A 92 14.56 8.51 5.89
CA SER A 92 15.53 9.47 6.43
C SER A 92 15.17 10.04 7.81
N VAL A 93 13.94 9.82 8.28
CA VAL A 93 13.45 10.22 9.61
C VAL A 93 13.11 9.01 10.49
N ASP A 94 13.73 7.86 10.21
CA ASP A 94 13.57 6.59 10.94
C ASP A 94 12.11 6.09 11.05
N CYS A 95 11.26 6.44 10.09
CA CYS A 95 9.92 5.88 9.94
C CYS A 95 9.97 4.70 8.96
N ILE A 96 9.68 3.47 9.43
CA ILE A 96 10.18 2.25 8.76
C ILE A 96 9.15 1.15 8.49
N ASP A 97 7.90 1.27 8.95
CA ASP A 97 6.87 0.24 8.81
C ASP A 97 5.91 0.53 7.64
N ASP A 98 6.49 0.85 6.48
CA ASP A 98 5.73 1.07 5.25
C ASP A 98 5.39 -0.26 4.56
N ILE A 99 4.13 -0.44 4.21
CA ILE A 99 3.61 -1.59 3.46
C ILE A 99 3.39 -1.17 2.00
N VAL A 100 4.11 -1.82 1.10
CA VAL A 100 3.97 -1.58 -0.34
C VAL A 100 3.12 -2.70 -0.93
N LEU A 101 2.10 -2.34 -1.70
CA LEU A 101 1.22 -3.23 -2.44
C LEU A 101 1.51 -3.09 -3.93
N ILE A 102 1.49 -4.20 -4.66
CA ILE A 102 1.56 -4.21 -6.12
C ILE A 102 0.69 -5.33 -6.70
N GLN A 103 -0.13 -5.00 -7.69
CA GLN A 103 -0.97 -5.98 -8.37
C GLN A 103 -0.11 -6.87 -9.27
N ALA A 104 -0.30 -8.18 -9.18
CA ALA A 104 0.28 -9.14 -10.10
C ALA A 104 -0.30 -8.93 -11.50
N SER A 105 0.57 -8.61 -12.46
CA SER A 105 0.25 -8.42 -13.88
C SER A 105 -0.08 -9.73 -14.62
N GLY A 106 0.08 -10.89 -13.97
CA GLY A 106 -0.10 -12.21 -14.57
C GLY A 106 1.14 -12.75 -15.29
N LEU A 107 2.20 -11.95 -15.39
CA LEU A 107 3.53 -12.39 -15.84
C LEU A 107 4.33 -12.79 -14.60
N GLU A 108 4.45 -14.09 -14.37
CA GLU A 108 5.04 -14.67 -13.15
C GLU A 108 6.55 -14.40 -13.00
N ASN A 109 7.16 -13.69 -13.96
CA ASN A 109 8.55 -13.24 -13.99
C ASN A 109 8.65 -11.72 -14.21
N ASP A 110 7.84 -10.94 -13.51
CA ASP A 110 7.89 -9.48 -13.61
C ASP A 110 9.19 -8.98 -12.95
N ASN A 111 10.21 -8.70 -13.76
CA ASN A 111 11.47 -8.08 -13.32
C ASN A 111 11.19 -6.87 -12.43
N THR A 112 10.10 -6.15 -12.68
CA THR A 112 9.58 -5.06 -11.85
C THR A 112 9.47 -5.41 -10.36
N ILE A 113 8.90 -6.58 -10.01
CA ILE A 113 8.72 -6.98 -8.61
C ILE A 113 10.07 -7.25 -7.97
N GLN A 114 10.98 -7.90 -8.71
CA GLN A 114 12.34 -8.16 -8.23
C GLN A 114 13.14 -6.87 -8.10
N ASP A 115 13.01 -5.94 -9.05
CA ASP A 115 13.66 -4.64 -9.04
C ASP A 115 13.16 -3.80 -7.86
N LEU A 116 11.87 -3.82 -7.55
CA LEU A 116 11.30 -3.16 -6.37
C LEU A 116 11.84 -3.76 -5.06
N LYS A 117 11.92 -5.09 -4.96
CA LYS A 117 12.48 -5.77 -3.78
C LYS A 117 13.95 -5.43 -3.57
N THR A 118 14.75 -5.46 -4.64
CA THR A 118 16.21 -5.31 -4.57
C THR A 118 16.65 -3.85 -4.49
N THR A 119 16.00 -2.96 -5.23
CA THR A 119 16.42 -1.55 -5.38
C THR A 119 15.88 -0.67 -4.26
N CYS A 120 14.63 -0.90 -3.83
CA CYS A 120 13.92 0.04 -2.97
C CYS A 120 13.92 -0.34 -1.47
N LYS A 121 14.70 -1.35 -1.08
CA LYS A 121 14.82 -1.89 0.31
C LYS A 121 13.47 -2.03 1.01
N ILE A 122 12.46 -2.47 0.26
CA ILE A 122 11.09 -2.57 0.77
C ILE A 122 11.04 -3.72 1.77
N LYS A 123 10.86 -3.39 3.06
CA LYS A 123 10.75 -4.39 4.13
C LYS A 123 9.49 -5.24 3.99
N GLN A 124 8.36 -4.60 3.69
CA GLN A 124 7.06 -5.26 3.55
C GLN A 124 6.48 -4.98 2.16
N LEU A 125 6.66 -5.93 1.24
CA LEU A 125 6.05 -5.91 -0.09
C LEU A 125 5.01 -7.02 -0.19
N ILE A 126 3.78 -6.67 -0.55
CA ILE A 126 2.71 -7.62 -0.88
C ILE A 126 2.40 -7.52 -2.36
N VAL A 127 2.61 -8.63 -3.07
CA VAL A 127 2.11 -8.82 -4.43
C VAL A 127 0.71 -9.38 -4.33
N TYR A 128 -0.30 -8.67 -4.81
CA TYR A 128 -1.70 -9.10 -4.68
C TYR A 128 -2.34 -9.42 -6.03
N ARG A 129 -3.36 -10.27 -6.01
CA ARG A 129 -4.22 -10.55 -7.16
C ARG A 129 -5.69 -10.50 -6.73
N TYR A 130 -6.54 -9.93 -7.57
CA TYR A 130 -7.98 -9.96 -7.38
C TYR A 130 -8.57 -11.13 -8.17
N ASP A 131 -9.39 -11.97 -7.51
CA ASP A 131 -10.16 -13.04 -8.14
C ASP A 131 -11.61 -12.59 -8.28
N GLU A 132 -12.02 -12.29 -9.51
CA GLU A 132 -13.38 -11.84 -9.83
C GLU A 132 -14.44 -12.90 -9.48
N LYS A 133 -14.13 -14.20 -9.57
CA LYS A 133 -15.10 -15.27 -9.30
C LYS A 133 -15.43 -15.37 -7.82
N LYS A 134 -14.46 -15.05 -6.97
CA LYS A 134 -14.58 -15.10 -5.51
C LYS A 134 -14.76 -13.71 -4.88
N ASP A 135 -14.77 -12.66 -5.70
CA ASP A 135 -14.80 -11.25 -5.27
C ASP A 135 -13.82 -10.98 -4.12
N SER A 136 -12.57 -11.43 -4.27
CA SER A 136 -11.60 -11.46 -3.16
C SER A 136 -10.17 -11.19 -3.60
N PHE A 137 -9.40 -10.54 -2.73
CA PHE A 137 -7.96 -10.30 -2.92
C PHE A 137 -7.11 -11.40 -2.25
N TYR A 138 -6.05 -11.80 -2.96
CA TYR A 138 -5.09 -12.81 -2.52
C TYR A 138 -3.68 -12.23 -2.54
N ASP A 139 -2.91 -12.62 -1.54
CA ASP A 139 -1.47 -12.43 -1.53
C ASP A 139 -0.80 -13.58 -2.31
N VAL A 140 -0.03 -13.20 -3.33
CA VAL A 140 0.74 -14.08 -4.19
C VAL A 140 2.25 -13.79 -4.12
N THR A 141 2.69 -13.06 -3.09
CA THR A 141 4.11 -12.74 -2.82
C THR A 141 4.96 -14.00 -2.71
N THR A 142 4.40 -15.03 -2.09
CA THR A 142 4.97 -16.37 -2.02
C THR A 142 3.96 -17.38 -2.56
N PRO A 143 4.35 -18.26 -3.51
CA PRO A 143 3.46 -19.28 -4.04
C PRO A 143 3.08 -20.27 -2.92
N THR A 144 1.88 -20.08 -2.38
CA THR A 144 1.24 -20.97 -1.40
C THR A 144 0.02 -21.60 -2.05
N ASN A 145 -0.28 -22.86 -1.72
CA ASN A 145 -1.44 -23.56 -2.28
C ASN A 145 -2.32 -24.11 -1.16
N PRO A 146 -3.51 -23.53 -0.89
CA PRO A 146 -4.11 -22.39 -1.60
C PRO A 146 -3.41 -21.05 -1.29
N PRO A 147 -3.55 -20.02 -2.16
CA PRO A 147 -3.03 -18.69 -1.93
C PRO A 147 -3.58 -18.07 -0.65
N THR A 148 -2.74 -17.33 0.08
CA THR A 148 -3.17 -16.66 1.32
C THR A 148 -4.10 -15.49 0.98
N SER A 149 -5.20 -15.33 1.72
CA SER A 149 -6.06 -14.16 1.58
C SER A 149 -5.29 -12.89 1.94
N LEU A 150 -5.41 -11.84 1.13
CA LEU A 150 -4.78 -10.53 1.39
C LEU A 150 -5.18 -10.01 2.77
N ASN A 151 -6.45 -10.17 3.15
CA ASN A 151 -6.97 -9.73 4.45
C ASN A 151 -6.23 -10.39 5.62
N LYS A 152 -5.99 -11.71 5.51
CA LYS A 152 -5.28 -12.47 6.55
C LYS A 152 -3.83 -11.98 6.69
N ASN A 153 -3.10 -11.81 5.58
CA ASN A 153 -1.72 -11.38 5.65
C ASN A 153 -1.59 -9.92 6.10
N LEU A 154 -2.42 -9.02 5.56
CA LEU A 154 -2.38 -7.61 5.94
C LEU A 154 -2.69 -7.41 7.44
N LYS A 155 -3.65 -8.16 8.00
CA LYS A 155 -3.90 -8.16 9.45
C LYS A 155 -2.70 -8.60 10.26
N HIS A 156 -1.95 -9.59 9.78
CA HIS A 156 -0.75 -10.06 10.46
C HIS A 156 0.33 -8.99 10.48
N LEU A 157 0.65 -8.42 9.31
CA LEU A 157 1.65 -7.36 9.15
C LEU A 157 1.30 -6.09 9.94
N LEU A 158 0.03 -5.67 9.91
CA LEU A 158 -0.44 -4.51 10.69
C LEU A 158 -0.33 -4.73 12.20
N ARG A 159 -0.47 -5.96 12.69
CA ARG A 159 -0.26 -6.29 14.11
C ARG A 159 1.22 -6.36 14.46
N GLU A 160 2.04 -6.92 13.58
CA GLU A 160 3.49 -6.98 13.76
C GLU A 160 4.09 -5.57 13.82
N ALA A 161 3.75 -4.71 12.87
CA ALA A 161 4.17 -3.31 12.86
C ALA A 161 3.70 -2.57 14.12
N ALA A 162 2.45 -2.76 14.56
CA ALA A 162 1.96 -2.15 15.79
C ALA A 162 2.76 -2.55 17.04
N ASN A 163 3.25 -3.79 17.11
CA ASN A 163 4.08 -4.26 18.22
C ASN A 163 5.49 -3.68 18.19
N ASN A 164 5.99 -3.25 17.03
CA ASN A 164 7.31 -2.64 16.89
C ASN A 164 7.29 -1.12 17.17
N THR A 165 6.12 -0.48 17.12
CA THR A 165 5.94 0.96 17.37
C THR A 165 5.62 1.30 18.84
N LEU A 166 5.27 0.31 19.67
CA LEU A 166 4.93 0.46 21.10
C LEU A 166 6.11 0.13 22.01
#